data_AF-A0A564WE75-F1
#
_entry.id   AF-A0A564WE75-F1
#
_cell.length_a   1.000
_cell.length_b   1.000
_cell.length_c   1.000
_cell.angle_alpha   90.00
_cell.angle_beta   90.00
_cell.angle_gamma   90.00
#
_symmetry.space_group_name_H-M   'P 1'
#
loop_
_entity.id
_entity.type
_entity.pdbx_description
1 polymer ?
#
loop_
_entity_poly.entity_id
_entity_poly.type
_entity_poly.pdbx_seq_one_letter_code
_entity_poly.pdbx_strand_id
1 'polypeptide(L)'
;MNELKSRGVEDVLIAVVDGLKGFPEAITAVFPQAQVQTCVVHLIRHSLAFVSYKDRKSVAAALKNIYKAKDADAAKAALEDFAESPWGRKYPAIAQSWRRNWPEVIPFKVTDATHSWRNFRRTGQD
;
A
#
# COMPACT_ATOMS: atom_id res chain seq x y z
N MET A 1 -4.72 6.11 -19.18
CA MET A 1 -6.15 5.86 -18.84
C MET A 1 -7.03 5.93 -20.08
N ASN A 2 -7.08 7.04 -20.82
CA ASN A 2 -7.85 7.12 -22.07
C ASN A 2 -7.45 6.05 -23.11
N GLU A 3 -6.17 5.71 -23.22
CA GLU A 3 -5.69 4.68 -24.14
C GLU A 3 -6.24 3.27 -23.80
N LEU A 4 -6.38 2.95 -22.51
CA LEU A 4 -7.01 1.70 -22.07
C LEU A 4 -8.49 1.67 -22.44
N LYS A 5 -9.19 2.79 -22.23
CA LYS A 5 -10.61 2.94 -22.61
C LYS A 5 -10.80 2.83 -24.12
N SER A 6 -9.93 3.45 -24.92
CA SER A 6 -9.97 3.32 -26.39
C SER A 6 -9.66 1.93 -26.91
N ARG A 7 -9.00 1.09 -26.10
CA ARG A 7 -8.71 -0.32 -26.41
C ARG A 7 -9.80 -1.28 -25.91
N GLY A 8 -10.92 -0.76 -25.41
CA GLY A 8 -12.08 -1.56 -25.02
C GLY A 8 -12.14 -1.91 -23.53
N VAL A 9 -11.31 -1.32 -22.67
CA VAL A 9 -11.52 -1.45 -21.22
C VAL A 9 -12.72 -0.60 -20.83
N GLU A 10 -13.80 -1.25 -20.42
CA GLU A 10 -15.05 -0.59 -20.07
C GLU A 10 -15.04 -0.07 -18.63
N ASP A 11 -14.54 -0.89 -17.70
CA ASP A 11 -14.49 -0.56 -16.28
C ASP A 11 -13.25 -1.14 -15.58
N VAL A 12 -12.87 -0.52 -14.48
CA VAL A 12 -11.76 -0.92 -13.62
C VAL A 12 -12.27 -0.99 -12.19
N LEU A 13 -12.35 -2.18 -11.61
CA LEU A 13 -12.79 -2.34 -10.22
C LEU A 13 -11.77 -1.74 -9.24
N ILE A 14 -10.48 -2.04 -9.44
CA ILE A 14 -9.39 -1.64 -8.56
C ILE A 14 -8.20 -1.16 -9.40
N ALA A 15 -7.68 0.02 -9.09
CA ALA A 15 -6.43 0.54 -9.64
C ALA A 15 -5.39 0.70 -8.52
N VAL A 16 -4.33 -0.11 -8.56
CA VAL A 16 -3.24 -0.03 -7.59
C VAL A 16 -2.11 0.81 -8.17
N VAL A 17 -1.82 1.96 -7.55
CA VAL A 17 -0.81 2.94 -7.98
C VAL A 17 0.28 3.12 -6.92
N ASP A 18 1.39 3.75 -7.27
CA ASP A 18 2.54 3.97 -6.39
C ASP A 18 2.35 5.12 -5.36
N GLY A 19 1.19 5.76 -5.33
CA GLY A 19 0.87 6.89 -4.44
C GLY A 19 1.30 8.25 -5.00
N LEU A 20 1.55 8.34 -6.31
CA LEU A 20 1.82 9.62 -6.98
C LEU A 20 0.58 10.53 -6.98
N LYS A 21 0.80 11.81 -6.63
CA LYS A 21 -0.24 12.83 -6.70
C LYS A 21 -0.78 12.98 -8.13
N GLY A 22 -2.08 13.17 -8.28
CA GLY A 22 -2.73 13.36 -9.58
C GLY A 22 -3.17 12.05 -10.25
N PHE A 23 -2.65 10.90 -9.81
CA PHE A 23 -3.05 9.59 -10.36
C PHE A 23 -4.47 9.20 -9.94
N PRO A 24 -4.87 9.33 -8.67
CA PRO A 24 -6.25 9.04 -8.27
C PRO A 24 -7.26 9.85 -9.09
N GLU A 25 -7.00 11.14 -9.31
CA GLU A 25 -7.84 12.04 -10.09
C GLU A 25 -7.85 11.64 -11.58
N ALA A 26 -6.68 11.33 -12.15
CA ALA A 26 -6.59 10.91 -13.56
C ALA A 26 -7.27 9.56 -13.85
N ILE A 27 -7.27 8.63 -12.87
CA ILE A 27 -7.96 7.35 -12.98
C ILE A 27 -9.47 7.55 -12.90
N THR A 28 -9.93 8.23 -11.85
CA THR A 28 -11.36 8.44 -11.59
C THR A 28 -12.02 9.35 -12.64
N ALA A 29 -11.26 10.20 -13.33
CA ALA A 29 -11.73 10.94 -14.49
C ALA A 29 -12.13 10.03 -15.68
N VAL A 30 -11.54 8.85 -15.82
CA VAL A 30 -11.78 7.92 -16.93
C VAL A 30 -12.65 6.74 -16.51
N PHE A 31 -12.42 6.23 -15.30
CA PHE A 31 -13.11 5.12 -14.66
C PHE A 31 -13.66 5.58 -13.29
N PRO A 32 -14.82 6.26 -13.25
CA PRO A 32 -15.33 6.91 -12.03
C PRO A 32 -15.67 5.96 -10.88
N GLN A 33 -15.90 4.68 -11.18
CA GLN A 33 -16.19 3.65 -10.18
C GLN A 33 -14.92 2.94 -9.67
N ALA A 34 -13.75 3.26 -10.22
CA ALA A 34 -12.51 2.59 -9.84
C ALA A 34 -12.09 2.95 -8.43
N GLN A 35 -11.86 1.93 -7.61
CA GLN A 35 -11.23 2.12 -6.32
C GLN A 35 -9.71 2.25 -6.50
N VAL A 36 -9.17 3.43 -6.19
CA VAL A 36 -7.73 3.68 -6.26
C VAL A 36 -7.06 3.29 -4.94
N GLN A 37 -5.97 2.55 -5.04
CA GLN A 37 -5.23 2.01 -3.90
C GLN A 37 -3.74 2.35 -4.01
N THR A 38 -3.10 2.65 -2.89
CA THR A 38 -1.64 2.77 -2.83
C THR A 38 -1.02 1.37 -2.74
N CYS A 39 -0.06 1.10 -3.61
CA CYS A 39 0.66 -0.15 -3.71
C CYS A 39 1.57 -0.35 -2.49
N VAL A 40 1.22 -1.31 -1.64
CA VAL A 40 2.00 -1.61 -0.43
C VAL A 40 3.46 -2.00 -0.74
N VAL A 41 3.74 -2.64 -1.88
CA VAL A 41 5.12 -2.95 -2.30
C VAL A 41 5.91 -1.68 -2.62
N HIS A 42 5.31 -0.71 -3.32
CA HIS A 42 5.95 0.58 -3.56
C HIS A 42 6.14 1.36 -2.26
N LEU A 43 5.16 1.33 -1.36
CA LEU A 43 5.25 1.98 -0.05
C LEU A 43 6.37 1.38 0.82
N ILE A 44 6.55 0.05 0.81
CA ILE A 44 7.67 -0.61 1.48
C ILE A 44 9.00 -0.22 0.82
N ARG A 45 9.08 -0.26 -0.51
CA ARG A 45 10.30 0.11 -1.24
C ARG A 45 10.71 1.56 -0.94
N HIS A 46 9.75 2.48 -0.95
CA HIS A 46 9.94 3.87 -0.55
C HIS A 46 10.41 3.97 0.90
N SER A 47 9.79 3.22 1.82
CA SER A 47 10.19 3.20 3.23
C SER A 47 11.65 2.76 3.41
N LEU A 48 12.08 1.72 2.69
CA LEU A 48 13.44 1.18 2.78
C LEU A 48 14.51 2.05 2.09
N ALA A 49 14.11 3.02 1.26
CA ALA A 49 15.04 3.97 0.64
C ALA A 49 15.75 4.84 1.69
N PHE A 50 15.09 5.12 2.81
CA PHE A 50 15.63 5.91 3.93
C PHE A 50 16.41 5.08 4.97
N VAL A 51 16.46 3.75 4.79
CA VAL A 51 17.00 2.81 5.78
C VAL A 51 18.41 2.38 5.39
N SER A 52 19.29 2.34 6.40
CA SER A 52 20.67 1.88 6.23
C SER A 52 20.67 0.43 5.73
N TYR A 53 21.63 0.04 4.88
CA TYR A 53 21.66 -1.32 4.32
C TYR A 53 21.62 -2.42 5.39
N LYS A 54 22.31 -2.20 6.52
CA LYS A 54 22.37 -3.13 7.66
C LYS A 54 20.99 -3.35 8.31
N ASP A 55 20.14 -2.33 8.32
CA ASP A 55 18.84 -2.35 8.98
C ASP A 55 17.67 -2.73 8.05
N ARG A 56 17.90 -2.78 6.73
CA ARG A 56 16.81 -3.01 5.75
C ARG A 56 16.03 -4.29 6.01
N LYS A 57 16.73 -5.39 6.33
CA LYS A 57 16.09 -6.70 6.55
C LYS A 57 15.17 -6.69 7.78
N SER A 58 15.62 -6.09 8.89
CA SER A 58 14.84 -6.00 10.13
C SER A 58 13.67 -5.03 9.99
N VAL A 59 13.89 -3.87 9.37
CA VAL A 59 12.81 -2.89 9.13
C VAL A 59 11.75 -3.47 8.19
N ALA A 60 12.15 -4.15 7.11
CA ALA A 60 11.21 -4.81 6.20
C ALA A 60 10.38 -5.90 6.91
N ALA A 61 10.99 -6.65 7.83
CA ALA A 61 10.29 -7.63 8.65
C ALA A 61 9.28 -6.99 9.61
N ALA A 62 9.62 -5.84 10.20
CA ALA A 62 8.70 -5.09 11.06
C ALA A 62 7.50 -4.54 10.27
N LEU A 63 7.75 -3.92 9.10
CA LEU A 63 6.69 -3.41 8.21
C LEU A 63 5.77 -4.51 7.68
N LYS A 64 6.24 -5.76 7.65
CA LYS A 64 5.44 -6.93 7.26
C LYS A 64 4.24 -7.18 8.15
N ASN A 65 4.30 -6.77 9.42
CA ASN A 65 3.20 -6.95 10.37
C ASN A 65 2.00 -6.08 10.00
N ILE A 66 2.22 -4.92 9.36
CA ILE A 66 1.15 -3.99 8.98
C ILE A 66 0.27 -4.60 7.89
N TYR A 67 0.87 -5.05 6.78
CA TYR A 67 0.11 -5.57 5.64
C TYR A 67 -0.26 -7.05 5.74
N LYS A 68 0.24 -7.75 6.76
CA LYS A 68 -0.21 -9.11 7.11
C LYS A 68 -1.29 -9.14 8.18
N ALA A 69 -1.66 -7.99 8.72
CA ALA A 69 -2.71 -7.93 9.72
C ALA A 69 -4.02 -8.52 9.18
N LYS A 70 -4.79 -9.13 10.07
CA LYS A 70 -6.04 -9.83 9.73
C LYS A 70 -7.16 -8.89 9.27
N ASP A 71 -7.14 -7.64 9.72
CA ASP A 71 -8.14 -6.63 9.48
C ASP A 71 -7.53 -5.22 9.60
N ALA A 72 -8.33 -4.20 9.26
CA ALA A 72 -7.91 -2.80 9.23
C ALA A 72 -7.48 -2.26 10.60
N ASP A 73 -8.17 -2.67 11.67
CA ASP A 73 -7.86 -2.22 13.03
C ASP A 73 -6.54 -2.83 13.51
N ALA A 74 -6.31 -4.11 13.24
CA ALA A 74 -5.05 -4.77 13.52
C ALA A 74 -3.90 -4.18 12.69
N ALA A 75 -4.15 -3.79 11.43
CA ALA A 75 -3.15 -3.11 10.61
C ALA A 75 -2.79 -1.75 11.22
N LYS A 76 -3.79 -1.00 11.68
CA LYS A 76 -3.60 0.30 12.34
C LYS A 76 -2.79 0.15 13.61
N ALA A 77 -3.14 -0.80 14.46
CA ALA A 77 -2.39 -1.11 15.67
C ALA A 77 -0.93 -1.47 15.34
N ALA A 78 -0.69 -2.32 14.35
CA ALA A 78 0.66 -2.67 13.91
C ALA A 78 1.47 -1.47 13.37
N LEU A 79 0.82 -0.49 12.73
CA LEU A 79 1.48 0.74 12.31
C LEU A 79 1.88 1.61 13.51
N GLU A 80 1.02 1.72 14.51
CA GLU A 80 1.34 2.47 15.74
C GLU A 80 2.43 1.76 16.56
N ASP A 81 2.38 0.43 16.67
CA ASP A 81 3.44 -0.38 17.29
C ASP A 81 4.78 -0.19 16.56
N PHE A 82 4.76 -0.16 15.23
CA PHE A 82 5.95 0.14 14.43
C PHE A 82 6.48 1.55 14.75
N ALA A 83 5.61 2.55 14.82
CA ALA A 83 5.98 3.94 15.09
C ALA A 83 6.66 4.11 16.46
N GLU A 84 6.17 3.40 17.48
CA GLU A 84 6.74 3.43 18.82
C GLU A 84 7.97 2.52 19.02
N SER A 85 8.20 1.57 18.09
CA SER A 85 9.35 0.68 18.13
C SER A 85 10.69 1.43 17.97
N PRO A 86 11.83 0.81 18.30
CA PRO A 86 13.14 1.36 18.00
C PRO A 86 13.33 1.72 16.52
N TRP A 87 12.69 0.97 15.61
CA TRP A 87 12.75 1.27 14.17
C TRP A 87 11.93 2.50 13.79
N GLY A 88 10.74 2.67 14.35
CA GLY A 88 9.90 3.84 14.13
C GLY A 88 10.54 5.12 14.68
N ARG A 89 11.18 5.02 15.85
CA ARG A 89 11.95 6.13 16.44
C ARG A 89 13.21 6.47 15.65
N LYS A 90 13.91 5.47 15.12
CA LYS A 90 15.10 5.65 14.28
C LYS A 90 14.77 6.18 12.88
N TYR A 91 13.63 5.76 12.31
CA TYR A 91 13.18 6.11 10.96
C TYR A 91 11.75 6.69 10.97
N PRO A 92 11.52 7.85 11.61
CA PRO A 92 10.17 8.39 11.83
C PRO A 92 9.43 8.75 10.53
N ALA A 93 10.19 9.07 9.47
CA ALA A 93 9.66 9.35 8.14
C ALA A 93 8.84 8.16 7.56
N ILE A 94 9.16 6.93 7.96
CA ILE A 94 8.43 5.74 7.51
C ILE A 94 7.00 5.78 8.05
N ALA A 95 6.81 5.86 9.38
CA ALA A 95 5.48 5.91 9.97
C ALA A 95 4.66 7.09 9.44
N GLN A 96 5.29 8.26 9.27
CA GLN A 96 4.64 9.43 8.67
C GLN A 96 4.17 9.17 7.22
N SER A 97 5.00 8.51 6.40
CA SER A 97 4.64 8.14 5.03
C SER A 97 3.45 7.18 5.02
N TRP A 98 3.42 6.19 5.90
CA TRP A 98 2.32 5.23 5.98
C TRP A 98 1.03 5.91 6.45
N ARG A 99 1.09 6.79 7.45
CA ARG A 99 -0.08 7.56 7.93
C ARG A 99 -0.65 8.48 6.85
N ARG A 100 0.20 9.14 6.04
CA ARG A 100 -0.26 9.98 4.92
C ARG A 100 -1.01 9.18 3.85
N ASN A 101 -0.54 7.98 3.54
CA ASN A 101 -1.16 7.12 2.53
C ASN A 101 -2.25 6.20 3.12
N TRP A 102 -2.52 6.27 4.43
CA TRP A 102 -3.39 5.34 5.14
C TRP A 102 -4.78 5.15 4.52
N PRO A 103 -5.48 6.22 4.06
CA PRO A 103 -6.78 6.07 3.40
C PRO A 103 -6.75 5.19 2.15
N GLU A 104 -5.60 5.13 1.47
CA GLU A 104 -5.39 4.40 0.22
C GLU A 104 -4.61 3.08 0.42
N VAL A 105 -3.98 2.89 1.58
CA VAL A 105 -3.24 1.67 1.96
C VAL A 105 -4.15 0.61 2.59
N ILE A 106 -5.30 1.03 3.13
CA ILE A 106 -6.37 0.11 3.55
C ILE A 106 -7.56 0.20 2.59
N PRO A 107 -7.57 -0.58 1.50
CA PRO A 107 -8.78 -0.74 0.72
C PRO A 107 -9.11 -2.22 0.65
N PHE A 108 -9.56 -2.71 1.80
CA PHE A 108 -10.51 -3.81 1.89
C PHE A 108 -11.73 -3.29 2.67
N LYS A 109 -12.52 -2.43 2.03
CA LYS A 109 -13.96 -2.51 2.31
C LYS A 109 -14.39 -3.82 1.69
N VAL A 110 -14.48 -4.86 2.53
CA VAL A 110 -15.09 -6.14 2.15
C VAL A 110 -16.56 -5.85 1.91
N THR A 111 -16.90 -5.40 0.69
CA THR A 111 -18.19 -5.74 0.12
C THR A 111 -17.95 -7.05 -0.61
N ASP A 112 -18.12 -8.13 0.15
CA ASP A 112 -18.16 -9.53 -0.24
C ASP A 112 -16.93 -10.40 0.13
N ALA A 113 -17.22 -11.49 0.85
CA ALA A 113 -16.30 -12.27 1.68
C ALA A 113 -15.33 -13.19 0.90
N THR A 114 -15.14 -12.96 -0.40
CA THR A 114 -14.57 -13.99 -1.30
C THR A 114 -13.12 -13.73 -1.71
N HIS A 115 -12.62 -12.50 -1.57
CA HIS A 115 -11.25 -12.16 -1.96
C HIS A 115 -10.34 -11.98 -0.75
N SER A 116 -9.83 -13.11 -0.25
CA SER A 116 -8.76 -13.17 0.74
C SER A 116 -7.50 -12.49 0.22
N TRP A 117 -6.79 -11.77 1.11
CA TRP A 117 -5.47 -11.12 1.00
C TRP A 117 -4.32 -11.92 0.36
N ARG A 118 -4.57 -13.12 -0.19
CA ARG A 118 -3.57 -14.13 -0.53
C ARG A 118 -2.93 -13.97 -1.92
N ASN A 119 -3.45 -13.13 -2.81
CA ASN A 119 -2.98 -13.11 -4.21
C ASN A 119 -1.94 -12.03 -4.57
N PHE A 120 -1.45 -11.22 -3.62
CA PHE A 120 -0.32 -10.31 -3.88
C PHE A 120 1.04 -11.00 -3.62
N ARG A 121 1.29 -12.13 -4.28
CA ARG A 121 2.58 -12.86 -4.19
C ARG A 121 3.11 -13.25 -5.57
N ARG A 122 3.94 -12.37 -6.14
CA ARG A 122 5.24 -12.66 -6.78
C ARG A 122 5.67 -11.45 -7.61
N THR A 123 6.70 -10.76 -7.16
CA THR A 123 7.75 -10.23 -8.05
C THR A 123 9.10 -10.52 -7.38
N GLY A 124 10.04 -10.99 -8.19
CA GLY A 124 11.23 -11.75 -7.81
C GLY A 124 12.14 -11.11 -6.77
N GLN A 125 12.55 -11.92 -5.81
CA GLN A 125 13.87 -11.89 -5.21
C GLN A 125 14.60 -13.13 -5.75
N ASP A 126 15.13 -12.99 -6.96
CA ASP A 126 16.37 -13.65 -7.37
C ASP A 126 17.41 -12.51 -7.51
#